data_AF-A0A3C0ZKA9-F1
#
_entry.id   AF-A0A3C0ZKA9-F1
#
_cell.length_a   1.000
_cell.length_b   1.000
_cell.length_c   1.000
_cell.angle_alpha   90.00
_cell.angle_beta   90.00
_cell.angle_gamma   90.00
#
_symmetry.space_group_name_H-M   'P 1'
#
loop_
_entity.id
_entity.type
_entity.pdbx_description
1 polymer ?
#
loop_
_entity_poly.entity_id
_entity_poly.type
_entity_poly.pdbx_seq_one_letter_code
_entity_poly.pdbx_strand_id
1 'polypeptide(L)' 'ESFDKQFVRDYLNSISFNRKPPGPKLPEEVVFKTAALYLEALKRLSGRTLV' A
#
# COMPACT_ATOMS: atom_id res chain seq x y z
N GLU A 1 -6.81 11.60 5.01
CA GLU A 1 -6.26 10.24 4.93
C GLU A 1 -4.90 10.31 4.25
N SER A 2 -3.93 9.52 4.72
CA SER A 2 -2.59 9.54 4.13
C SER A 2 -2.57 8.66 2.88
N PHE A 3 -2.23 9.23 1.73
CA PHE A 3 -2.05 8.51 0.45
C PHE A 3 -0.63 7.93 0.36
N ASP A 4 -0.20 7.29 1.43
CA ASP A 4 1.13 6.69 1.54
C ASP A 4 1.00 5.17 1.78
N LYS A 5 2.14 4.53 2.01
CA LYS A 5 2.22 3.08 2.23
C LYS A 5 1.95 2.69 3.68
N GLN A 6 1.10 3.41 4.42
CA GLN A 6 0.87 3.13 5.84
C GLN A 6 0.33 1.72 6.07
N PHE A 7 -0.58 1.21 5.24
CA PHE A 7 -1.09 -0.17 5.35
C PHE A 7 0.01 -1.22 5.26
N VAL A 8 0.99 -1.02 4.37
CA VAL A 8 2.15 -1.91 4.25
C VAL A 8 3.03 -1.79 5.49
N ARG A 9 3.26 -0.57 5.99
CA ARG A 9 4.05 -0.36 7.22
C ARG A 9 3.41 -1.03 8.42
N ASP A 10 2.11 -0.85 8.59
CA ASP A 10 1.35 -1.44 9.70
C ASP A 10 1.39 -2.97 9.62
N TYR A 11 1.24 -3.54 8.43
CA TYR A 11 1.40 -4.98 8.24
C TYR A 11 2.82 -5.45 8.59
N LEU A 12 3.86 -4.80 8.07
CA LEU A 12 5.25 -5.16 8.37
C LEU A 12 5.58 -5.04 9.86
N ASN A 13 5.01 -4.04 10.54
CA ASN A 13 5.14 -3.88 11.98
C ASN A 13 4.38 -4.99 12.74
N SER A 14 3.19 -5.39 12.28
CA SER A 14 2.38 -6.43 12.92
C SER A 14 3.06 -7.79 12.96
N ILE A 15 3.82 -8.13 11.91
CA ILE A 15 4.60 -9.37 11.84
C ILE A 15 6.02 -9.22 12.40
N SER A 16 6.32 -8.10 13.06
CA SER A 16 7.65 -7.76 13.58
C SER A 16 8.77 -7.97 12.55
N PHE A 17 8.53 -7.54 11.30
CA PHE A 17 9.48 -7.75 10.22
C PHE A 17 10.80 -7.05 10.51
N ASN A 18 11.90 -7.81 10.50
CA ASN A 18 13.25 -7.35 10.81
C ASN A 18 13.90 -6.44 9.73
N ARG A 19 13.12 -6.02 8.72
CA ARG A 19 13.53 -5.17 7.60
C ARG A 19 14.70 -5.75 6.78
N LYS A 20 14.90 -7.07 6.81
CA LYS A 20 15.91 -7.76 5.99
C LYS A 20 15.27 -8.51 4.83
N PRO A 21 15.86 -8.50 3.62
CA PRO A 21 15.38 -9.29 2.50
C PRO A 21 15.58 -10.79 2.75
N PRO A 22 14.71 -11.67 2.19
CA PRO A 22 13.54 -11.37 1.36
C PRO A 22 12.35 -10.83 2.16
N GLY A 23 11.59 -9.92 1.55
CA GLY A 23 10.38 -9.37 2.16
C GLY A 23 9.27 -10.43 2.31
N PRO A 24 8.44 -10.35 3.35
CA PRO A 24 7.33 -11.27 3.55
C PRO A 24 6.26 -11.02 2.48
N LYS A 25 5.50 -12.07 2.14
CA LYS A 25 4.32 -11.91 1.30
C LYS A 25 3.30 -11.01 2.01
N LEU A 26 2.80 -10.02 1.30
CA LEU A 26 1.74 -9.15 1.78
C LEU A 26 0.38 -9.85 1.56
N PRO A 27 -0.57 -9.73 2.49
CA PRO A 27 -1.94 -10.18 2.29
C PRO A 27 -2.57 -9.38 1.16
N GLU A 28 -3.45 -10.02 0.38
CA GLU A 28 -4.13 -9.39 -0.73
C GLU A 28 -4.88 -8.12 -0.29
N GLU A 29 -5.52 -8.15 0.87
CA GLU A 29 -6.24 -7.00 1.43
C GLU A 29 -5.36 -5.76 1.58
N VAL A 30 -4.14 -5.92 2.08
CA VAL A 30 -3.17 -4.82 2.25
C VAL A 30 -2.75 -4.27 0.89
N VAL A 31 -2.57 -5.16 -0.09
CA VAL A 31 -2.24 -4.79 -1.48
C VAL A 31 -3.40 -4.00 -2.11
N PHE A 32 -4.64 -4.50 -2.01
CA PHE A 32 -5.83 -3.85 -2.57
C PHE A 32 -6.10 -2.50 -1.94
N LYS A 33 -6.03 -2.39 -0.60
CA LYS A 33 -6.24 -1.11 0.11
C LYS A 33 -5.19 -0.07 -0.30
N THR A 34 -3.92 -0.49 -0.37
CA THR A 34 -2.84 0.40 -0.79
C THR A 34 -3.02 0.83 -2.25
N ALA A 35 -3.36 -0.10 -3.14
CA ALA A 35 -3.60 0.18 -4.55
C ALA A 35 -4.78 1.13 -4.78
N ALA A 36 -5.90 0.93 -4.07
CA ALA A 36 -7.08 1.78 -4.16
C ALA A 36 -6.77 3.24 -3.79
N LEU A 37 -5.97 3.45 -2.74
CA LEU A 37 -5.52 4.79 -2.35
C LEU A 37 -4.65 5.44 -3.41
N TYR A 38 -3.71 4.70 -4.00
CA TYR A 38 -2.87 5.23 -5.07
C TYR A 38 -3.67 5.54 -6.34
N LEU A 39 -4.67 4.74 -6.67
CA LEU A 39 -5.59 5.02 -7.79
C LEU A 39 -6.40 6.29 -7.53
N GLU A 40 -6.90 6.47 -6.31
CA GLU A 40 -7.62 7.68 -5.93
C GLU A 40 -6.69 8.90 -5.94
N ALA A 41 -5.46 8.77 -5.47
CA ALA A 41 -4.45 9.83 -5.55
C ALA A 41 -4.13 10.19 -7.00
N LEU A 42 -3.94 9.19 -7.88
CA LEU A 42 -3.73 9.39 -9.30
C LEU A 42 -4.89 10.16 -9.93
N LYS A 43 -6.13 9.75 -9.64
CA LYS A 43 -7.34 10.41 -10.12
C LYS A 43 -7.43 11.86 -9.65
N ARG A 44 -7.12 12.13 -8.38
CA ARG A 44 -7.13 13.49 -7.82
C ARG A 44 -6.05 14.40 -8.41
N LEU A 45 -4.85 13.87 -8.62
CA LEU A 45 -3.71 14.66 -9.08
C LEU A 45 -3.70 14.86 -10.60
N SER A 46 -4.11 13.84 -11.37
CA SER A 46 -3.98 13.84 -12.83
C SER A 46 -5.32 13.87 -13.57
N GLY A 47 -6.44 13.63 -12.89
CA GLY A 47 -7.75 13.43 -13.52
C GLY A 47 -7.87 12.12 -14.32
N ARG A 48 -6.83 11.30 -14.38
CA ARG A 48 -6.77 10.05 -15.16
C ARG A 48 -7.05 8.85 -14.26
N THR A 49 -7.64 7.82 -14.84
CA THR A 49 -7.80 6.50 -14.21
C THR A 49 -6.94 5.50 -15.00
N LEU A 50 -6.37 4.50 -14.32
CA LEU A 50 -5.74 3.37 -15.03
C LEU A 50 -6.87 2.56 -15.69
N VAL A 51 -6.81 2.47 -17.02
CA VAL A 51 -7.74 1.73 -17.87
C VAL A 51 -7.25 0.30 -18.03
#